data_AF-A0A9P8IH71-F1
#
_entry.id   AF-A0A9P8IH71-F1
#
_cell.length_a   1.000
_cell.length_b   1.000
_cell.length_c   1.000
_cell.angle_alpha   90.00
_cell.angle_beta   90.00
_cell.angle_gamma   90.00
#
_symmetry.space_group_name_H-M   'P 1'
#
loop_
_entity.id
_entity.type
_entity.pdbx_description
1 polymer ?
#
loop_
_entity_poly.entity_id
_entity_poly.type
_entity_poly.pdbx_seq_one_letter_code
_entity_poly.pdbx_strand_id
1 'polypeptide(L)'
;MGINTLLRSDGFKGGSKVFLMEFSMPNDPGASGMNADMPAIWILNAQIGRTLQYGKGDCSCWQTGCGEFDIFEVLDPGDFRCKSSLQIGSSHAKGDSNYFQRPTGGCIKVAVLFDGPSNSISIQILDSSTVISGSLTNAQVTGMWKQFAQDSPDISICQMPS
;
A
#
# COMPACT_ATOMS: atom_id res chain seq x y z
N MET A 1 -6.54 16.24 3.15
CA MET A 1 -6.87 15.87 1.75
C MET A 1 -6.43 14.42 1.55
N GLY A 2 -7.36 13.45 1.62
CA GLY A 2 -7.05 12.05 1.34
C GLY A 2 -6.97 11.84 -0.16
N ILE A 3 -5.83 11.36 -0.66
CA ILE A 3 -5.74 10.85 -2.02
C ILE A 3 -6.42 9.48 -2.02
N ASN A 4 -7.73 9.46 -2.29
CA ASN A 4 -8.45 8.23 -2.62
C ASN A 4 -8.10 7.82 -4.06
N THR A 5 -6.92 7.25 -4.27
CA THR A 5 -6.60 6.65 -5.57
C THR A 5 -7.25 5.27 -5.65
N LEU A 6 -8.44 5.20 -6.24
CA LEU A 6 -9.05 3.94 -6.64
C LEU A 6 -8.28 3.38 -7.85
N LEU A 7 -7.30 2.49 -7.61
CA LEU A 7 -6.67 1.72 -8.67
C LEU A 7 -7.58 0.54 -9.05
N ARG A 8 -8.18 0.60 -10.26
CA ARG A 8 -9.07 -0.46 -10.78
C ARG A 8 -8.29 -1.74 -11.10
N SER A 9 -8.51 -2.81 -10.34
CA SER A 9 -7.79 -4.08 -10.47
C SER A 9 -8.12 -4.92 -11.73
N ASP A 10 -9.25 -4.69 -12.41
CA ASP A 10 -9.54 -5.40 -13.69
C ASP A 10 -8.50 -5.09 -14.80
N GLY A 11 -7.71 -4.01 -14.63
CA GLY A 11 -6.74 -3.52 -15.60
C GLY A 11 -5.37 -4.19 -15.56
N PHE A 12 -5.07 -5.01 -14.55
CA PHE A 12 -3.74 -5.59 -14.38
C PHE A 12 -3.79 -7.13 -14.35
N LYS A 13 -3.51 -7.78 -15.48
CA LYS A 13 -3.43 -9.25 -15.59
C LYS A 13 -2.04 -9.78 -15.19
N GLY A 14 -1.95 -11.06 -14.81
CA GLY A 14 -0.69 -11.74 -14.43
C GLY A 14 -0.51 -11.91 -12.91
N GLY A 15 0.38 -12.83 -12.49
CA GLY A 15 0.60 -13.13 -11.07
C GLY A 15 1.34 -12.05 -10.29
N SER A 16 2.28 -11.34 -10.94
CA SER A 16 3.07 -10.29 -10.29
C SER A 16 2.71 -8.89 -10.79
N LYS A 17 2.86 -7.88 -9.95
CA LYS A 17 2.54 -6.47 -10.22
C LYS A 17 3.56 -5.56 -9.54
N VAL A 18 3.83 -4.42 -10.14
CA VAL A 18 4.54 -3.32 -9.49
C VAL A 18 3.74 -2.04 -9.63
N PHE A 19 3.58 -1.32 -8.53
CA PHE A 19 3.04 0.02 -8.46
C PHE A 19 4.14 0.97 -8.02
N LEU A 20 4.33 2.06 -8.75
CA LEU A 20 5.29 3.11 -8.41
C LEU A 20 4.51 4.37 -8.05
N MET A 21 4.89 4.99 -6.94
CA MET A 21 4.22 6.17 -6.41
C MET A 21 5.25 7.19 -5.97
N GLU A 22 4.91 8.48 -6.11
CA GLU A 22 5.65 9.58 -5.51
C GLU A 22 4.65 10.42 -4.71
N PHE A 23 4.89 10.56 -3.40
CA PHE A 23 3.93 11.21 -2.50
C PHE A 23 4.58 11.79 -1.26
N SER A 24 3.88 12.74 -0.64
CA SER A 24 4.15 13.26 0.71
C SER A 24 2.92 13.06 1.60
N MET A 25 3.13 12.94 2.90
CA MET A 25 2.07 12.85 3.92
C MET A 25 2.23 13.98 4.93
N PRO A 26 1.89 15.23 4.57
CA PRO A 26 2.07 16.40 5.44
C PRO A 26 1.19 16.32 6.69
N ASN A 27 1.63 16.92 7.79
CA ASN A 27 0.81 17.08 8.99
C ASN A 27 -0.28 18.13 8.79
N ASP A 28 -1.44 17.89 9.39
CA ASP A 28 -2.55 18.83 9.43
C ASP A 28 -3.04 19.01 10.87
N PRO A 29 -2.33 19.80 11.70
CA PRO A 29 -2.63 19.94 13.13
C PRO A 29 -3.98 20.64 13.41
N GLY A 30 -4.60 21.22 12.39
CA GLY A 30 -5.94 21.82 12.48
C GLY A 30 -7.06 20.85 12.09
N ALA A 31 -6.74 19.64 11.62
CA ALA A 31 -7.74 18.66 11.24
C ALA A 31 -8.57 18.21 12.46
N SER A 32 -9.87 18.00 12.24
CA SER A 32 -10.79 17.54 13.29
C SER A 32 -11.78 16.52 12.74
N GLY A 33 -12.32 15.69 13.62
CA GLY A 33 -13.23 14.59 13.28
C GLY A 33 -12.56 13.23 13.27
N MET A 34 -13.31 12.23 12.79
CA MET A 34 -12.82 10.85 12.65
C MET A 34 -11.71 10.79 11.58
N ASN A 35 -10.60 10.12 11.90
CA ASN A 35 -9.42 9.98 11.03
C ASN A 35 -8.75 11.32 10.65
N ALA A 36 -8.85 12.33 11.51
CA ALA A 36 -8.14 13.60 11.35
C ALA A 36 -6.63 13.42 11.48
N ASP A 37 -5.87 14.04 10.57
CA ASP A 37 -4.40 13.95 10.50
C ASP A 37 -3.83 12.52 10.44
N MET A 38 -4.62 11.61 9.84
CA MET A 38 -4.30 10.19 9.64
C MET A 38 -4.32 9.84 8.14
N PRO A 39 -3.35 10.34 7.33
CA PRO A 39 -3.31 10.03 5.91
C PRO A 39 -3.04 8.53 5.67
N ALA A 40 -3.65 8.01 4.60
CA ALA A 40 -3.46 6.63 4.17
C ALA A 40 -3.27 6.54 2.65
N ILE A 41 -2.45 5.57 2.22
CA ILE A 41 -2.40 5.03 0.86
C ILE A 41 -2.65 3.54 0.98
N TRP A 42 -3.67 3.07 0.28
CA TRP A 42 -4.21 1.73 0.37
C TRP A 42 -4.77 1.29 -0.99
N ILE A 43 -4.89 -0.02 -1.18
CA ILE A 43 -5.42 -0.63 -2.39
C ILE A 43 -6.56 -1.58 -2.01
N LEU A 44 -7.65 -1.49 -2.77
CA LEU A 44 -8.81 -2.36 -2.62
C LEU A 44 -8.97 -3.24 -3.86
N ASN A 45 -9.54 -4.42 -3.67
CA ASN A 45 -10.07 -5.20 -4.78
C ASN A 45 -11.19 -4.43 -5.50
N ALA A 46 -11.18 -4.41 -6.83
CA ALA A 46 -12.16 -3.66 -7.62
C ALA A 46 -13.63 -4.08 -7.40
N GLN A 47 -13.88 -5.29 -6.88
CA GLN A 47 -15.23 -5.69 -6.50
C GLN A 47 -15.79 -4.83 -5.35
N ILE A 48 -14.94 -4.32 -4.46
CA ILE A 48 -15.35 -3.46 -3.34
C ILE A 48 -15.88 -2.13 -3.86
N GLY A 49 -15.20 -1.51 -4.83
CA GLY A 49 -15.68 -0.28 -5.48
C GLY A 49 -16.99 -0.46 -6.26
N ARG A 50 -17.36 -1.71 -6.61
CA ARG A 50 -18.64 -2.05 -7.24
C ARG A 50 -19.73 -2.46 -6.24
N THR A 51 -19.37 -2.65 -4.97
CA THR A 51 -20.26 -3.10 -3.92
C THR A 51 -20.27 -2.08 -2.80
N LEU A 52 -19.51 -2.31 -1.73
CA LEU A 52 -19.43 -1.42 -0.58
C LEU A 52 -18.14 -1.71 0.21
N GLN A 53 -17.41 -0.69 0.62
CA GLN A 53 -16.36 -0.85 1.63
C GLN A 53 -16.93 -0.69 3.05
N TYR A 54 -17.61 0.43 3.30
CA TYR A 54 -18.16 0.79 4.60
C TYR A 54 -19.69 0.75 4.65
N GLY A 55 -20.24 0.15 5.70
CA GLY A 55 -21.69 0.07 5.94
C GLY A 55 -22.18 -1.38 6.01
N LYS A 56 -23.41 -1.63 5.54
CA LYS A 56 -24.02 -2.97 5.63
C LYS A 56 -23.44 -3.90 4.57
N GLY A 57 -22.55 -4.80 5.00
CA GLY A 57 -21.70 -5.63 4.14
C GLY A 57 -22.38 -6.79 3.39
N ASP A 58 -23.72 -6.91 3.41
CA ASP A 58 -24.45 -8.07 2.85
C ASP A 58 -24.13 -8.36 1.36
N CYS A 59 -23.74 -7.33 0.60
CA CYS A 59 -23.36 -7.46 -0.82
C CYS A 59 -21.86 -7.19 -1.06
N SER A 60 -21.07 -7.02 0.00
CA SER A 60 -19.64 -6.74 -0.08
C SER A 60 -18.82 -7.99 0.19
N CYS A 61 -17.73 -8.11 -0.57
CA CYS A 61 -16.73 -9.14 -0.34
C CYS A 61 -15.56 -8.66 0.55
N TRP A 62 -15.58 -7.42 1.04
CA TRP A 62 -14.48 -6.84 1.82
C TRP A 62 -14.12 -7.73 3.02
N GLN A 63 -15.12 -8.12 3.82
CA GLN A 63 -14.96 -9.00 5.00
C GLN A 63 -14.90 -10.49 4.67
N THR A 64 -15.06 -10.90 3.41
CA THR A 64 -15.16 -12.32 3.03
C THR A 64 -14.07 -12.78 2.05
N GLY A 65 -13.16 -11.89 1.64
CA GLY A 65 -11.95 -12.29 0.94
C GLY A 65 -11.45 -11.37 -0.18
N CYS A 66 -12.19 -10.31 -0.53
CA CYS A 66 -11.70 -9.33 -1.49
C CYS A 66 -10.51 -8.54 -0.97
N GLY A 67 -10.56 -8.17 0.31
CA GLY A 67 -9.46 -7.61 1.05
C GLY A 67 -9.04 -6.18 0.69
N GLU A 68 -8.12 -5.69 1.50
CA GLU A 68 -7.57 -4.35 1.52
C GLU A 68 -6.09 -4.46 1.88
N PHE A 69 -5.25 -3.72 1.16
CA PHE A 69 -3.83 -3.63 1.45
C PHE A 69 -3.45 -2.17 1.73
N ASP A 70 -3.17 -1.89 2.99
CA ASP A 70 -2.69 -0.61 3.47
C ASP A 70 -1.18 -0.55 3.24
N ILE A 71 -0.75 0.36 2.37
CA ILE A 71 0.65 0.51 2.00
C ILE A 71 1.34 1.41 3.02
N PHE A 72 0.74 2.57 3.27
CA PHE A 72 1.16 3.54 4.27
C PHE A 72 -0.09 4.05 4.97
N GLU A 73 -0.26 3.73 6.25
CA GLU A 73 -1.39 4.19 7.05
C GLU A 73 -0.89 4.77 8.36
N VAL A 74 -1.28 6.00 8.65
CA VAL A 74 -1.10 6.61 9.97
C VAL A 74 -2.28 6.20 10.84
N LEU A 75 -2.02 5.43 11.90
CA LEU A 75 -3.06 4.83 12.75
C LEU A 75 -3.50 5.71 13.94
N ASP A 76 -2.68 6.70 14.29
CA ASP A 76 -2.95 7.64 15.38
C ASP A 76 -2.87 9.08 14.85
N PRO A 77 -3.78 9.99 15.23
CA PRO A 77 -3.77 11.38 14.77
C PRO A 77 -2.44 12.08 14.95
N GLY A 78 -1.88 12.58 13.86
CA GLY A 78 -0.61 13.33 13.87
C GLY A 78 0.64 12.49 14.12
N ASP A 79 0.52 11.16 14.18
CA ASP A 79 1.69 10.28 14.32
C ASP A 79 2.59 10.40 13.07
N PHE A 80 3.87 10.19 13.31
CA PHE A 80 4.93 10.15 12.31
C PHE A 80 5.28 8.72 11.86
N ARG A 81 4.54 7.72 12.33
CA ARG A 81 4.73 6.31 11.95
C ARG A 81 3.62 5.88 10.99
N CYS A 82 4.01 5.35 9.84
CA CYS A 82 3.11 4.73 8.88
C CYS A 82 3.25 3.20 8.96
N LYS A 83 2.13 2.51 9.06
CA LYS A 83 2.04 1.05 9.05
C LYS A 83 1.60 0.55 7.69
N SER A 84 2.04 -0.68 7.37
CA SER A 84 1.52 -1.45 6.25
C SER A 84 0.72 -2.64 6.79
N SER A 85 -0.42 -2.92 6.19
CA SER A 85 -1.37 -3.88 6.71
C SER A 85 -2.07 -4.62 5.56
N LEU A 86 -2.36 -5.90 5.75
CA LEU A 86 -3.15 -6.70 4.80
C LEU A 86 -4.37 -7.24 5.52
N GLN A 87 -5.55 -6.82 5.07
CA GLN A 87 -6.85 -7.22 5.59
C GLN A 87 -7.51 -8.15 4.56
N ILE A 88 -7.70 -9.43 4.87
CA ILE A 88 -8.39 -10.37 3.96
C ILE A 88 -9.35 -11.23 4.76
N GLY A 89 -10.64 -11.14 4.46
CA GLY A 89 -11.68 -11.92 5.14
C GLY A 89 -11.88 -11.45 6.58
N SER A 90 -12.19 -12.39 7.48
CA SER A 90 -12.21 -12.16 8.94
C SER A 90 -10.81 -12.17 9.56
N SER A 91 -9.78 -12.45 8.77
CA SER A 91 -8.39 -12.45 9.21
C SER A 91 -7.84 -11.03 9.16
N HIS A 92 -7.76 -10.41 10.33
CA HIS A 92 -7.02 -9.18 10.54
C HIS A 92 -5.60 -9.53 11.00
N ALA A 93 -4.72 -9.99 10.10
CA ALA A 93 -3.32 -10.18 10.44
C ALA A 93 -2.43 -10.40 9.20
N LYS A 94 -1.41 -9.54 9.07
CA LYS A 94 0.04 -9.84 8.89
C LYS A 94 0.75 -8.64 8.23
N GLY A 95 0.66 -7.47 8.86
CA GLY A 95 1.66 -6.43 8.67
C GLY A 95 2.90 -6.77 9.51
N ASP A 96 4.08 -6.39 9.03
CA ASP A 96 5.29 -6.40 9.85
C ASP A 96 5.09 -5.47 11.09
N SER A 97 5.72 -5.79 12.21
CA SER A 97 5.79 -4.89 13.37
C SER A 97 6.61 -3.63 13.08
N ASN A 98 7.32 -3.59 11.96
CA ASN A 98 8.03 -2.42 11.44
C ASN A 98 7.08 -1.28 11.02
N TYR A 99 7.63 -0.09 10.82
CA TYR A 99 6.91 1.09 10.37
C TYR A 99 7.81 1.90 9.43
N PHE A 100 7.19 2.65 8.53
CA PHE A 100 7.87 3.68 7.76
C PHE A 100 7.75 5.03 8.47
N GLN A 101 8.80 5.84 8.40
CA GLN A 101 8.69 7.24 8.79
C GLN A 101 7.72 7.96 7.84
N ARG A 102 6.73 8.66 8.39
CA ARG A 102 5.77 9.48 7.64
C ARG A 102 6.53 10.56 6.87
N PRO A 103 6.36 10.66 5.53
CA PRO A 103 7.07 11.63 4.71
C PRO A 103 6.46 13.03 4.83
N THR A 104 6.71 13.70 5.95
CA THR A 104 6.23 15.07 6.23
C THR A 104 7.13 16.14 5.63
N GLY A 105 8.41 15.84 5.40
CA GLY A 105 9.43 16.78 4.92
C GLY A 105 9.55 16.91 3.40
N GLY A 106 8.73 16.20 2.61
CA GLY A 106 8.78 16.21 1.15
C GLY A 106 8.25 14.91 0.54
N CYS A 107 8.28 14.82 -0.78
CA CYS A 107 7.86 13.61 -1.48
C CYS A 107 8.92 12.50 -1.36
N ILE A 108 8.46 11.27 -1.11
CA ILE A 108 9.24 10.05 -1.27
C ILE A 108 8.76 9.28 -2.48
N LYS A 109 9.62 8.42 -3.03
CA LYS A 109 9.29 7.49 -4.11
C LYS A 109 9.19 6.09 -3.53
N VAL A 110 8.15 5.37 -3.88
CA VAL A 110 7.86 4.04 -3.32
C VAL A 110 7.52 3.07 -4.44
N ALA A 111 8.08 1.86 -4.35
CA ALA A 111 7.66 0.70 -5.11
C ALA A 111 6.85 -0.25 -4.22
N VAL A 112 5.71 -0.70 -4.74
CA VAL A 112 4.88 -1.74 -4.12
C VAL A 112 4.77 -2.89 -5.08
N LEU A 113 5.09 -4.07 -4.59
CA LEU A 113 5.38 -5.22 -5.39
C LEU A 113 4.53 -6.38 -4.94
N PHE A 114 3.64 -6.84 -5.81
CA PHE A 114 2.88 -8.06 -5.59
C PHE A 114 3.61 -9.17 -6.32
N ASP A 115 4.03 -10.20 -5.59
CA ASP A 115 4.73 -11.34 -6.15
C ASP A 115 3.86 -12.60 -6.08
N GLY A 116 3.23 -12.93 -7.21
CA GLY A 116 2.37 -14.11 -7.31
C GLY A 116 3.10 -15.42 -7.01
N PRO A 117 4.29 -15.69 -7.58
CA PRO A 117 5.06 -16.90 -7.29
C PRO A 117 5.39 -17.13 -5.81
N SER A 118 5.74 -16.08 -5.06
CA SER A 118 6.07 -16.22 -3.63
C SER A 118 4.90 -15.94 -2.68
N ASN A 119 3.72 -15.60 -3.21
CA ASN A 119 2.57 -15.14 -2.44
C ASN A 119 2.93 -14.02 -1.45
N SER A 120 3.72 -13.03 -1.87
CA SER A 120 4.13 -11.94 -0.99
C SER A 120 3.87 -10.56 -1.60
N ILE A 121 3.76 -9.56 -0.72
CA ILE A 121 3.70 -8.16 -1.08
C ILE A 121 4.87 -7.46 -0.40
N SER A 122 5.68 -6.73 -1.16
CA SER A 122 6.81 -5.96 -0.63
C SER A 122 6.65 -4.47 -0.93
N ILE A 123 6.97 -3.63 0.04
CA ILE A 123 6.99 -2.16 -0.08
C ILE A 123 8.42 -1.71 0.09
N GLN A 124 8.91 -0.84 -0.79
CA GLN A 124 10.25 -0.27 -0.69
C GLN A 124 10.25 1.24 -0.95
N ILE A 125 10.92 1.98 -0.08
CA ILE A 125 11.29 3.37 -0.37
C ILE A 125 12.47 3.37 -1.36
N LEU A 126 12.30 4.05 -2.48
CA LEU A 126 13.27 4.13 -3.57
C LEU A 126 14.21 5.32 -3.36
N ASP A 127 15.39 5.25 -3.96
CA ASP A 127 16.32 6.38 -3.99
C ASP A 127 15.65 7.60 -4.64
N SER A 128 15.89 8.79 -4.08
CA SER A 128 15.34 10.06 -4.57
C SER A 128 15.66 10.35 -6.04
N SER A 129 16.76 9.84 -6.58
CA SER A 129 17.17 9.96 -7.99
C SER A 129 16.40 9.03 -8.94
N THR A 130 15.61 8.09 -8.41
CA THR A 130 14.84 7.14 -9.22
C THR A 130 13.86 7.88 -10.12
N VAL A 131 13.86 7.57 -11.42
CA VAL A 131 12.93 8.16 -12.38
C VAL A 131 11.73 7.24 -12.58
N ILE A 132 10.54 7.71 -12.18
CA ILE A 132 9.26 7.04 -12.47
C ILE A 132 8.80 7.48 -13.86
N SER A 133 9.02 6.64 -14.86
CA SER A 133 8.55 6.86 -16.24
C SER A 133 7.21 6.17 -16.48
N GLY A 134 6.46 6.61 -17.50
CA GLY A 134 5.16 6.02 -17.88
C GLY A 134 5.23 4.56 -18.35
N SER A 135 6.42 4.00 -18.50
CA SER A 135 6.67 2.59 -18.78
C SER A 135 7.91 2.11 -18.05
N LEU A 136 7.95 0.84 -17.66
CA LEU A 136 9.13 0.18 -17.11
C LEU A 136 9.66 -0.85 -18.11
N THR A 137 10.99 -0.92 -18.22
CA THR A 137 11.66 -2.01 -18.91
C THR A 137 11.69 -3.26 -18.03
N ASN A 138 11.78 -4.45 -18.63
CA ASN A 138 11.97 -5.70 -17.89
C ASN A 138 13.19 -5.64 -16.97
N ALA A 139 14.28 -4.98 -17.40
CA ALA A 139 15.48 -4.81 -16.60
C ALA A 139 15.24 -3.98 -15.33
N GLN A 140 14.45 -2.90 -15.41
CA GLN A 140 14.07 -2.10 -14.24
C GLN A 140 13.23 -2.93 -13.26
N VAL A 141 12.25 -3.69 -13.77
CA VAL A 141 11.42 -4.58 -12.96
C VAL A 141 12.29 -5.64 -12.26
N THR A 142 13.17 -6.33 -13.00
CA THR A 142 14.12 -7.30 -12.44
C THR A 142 15.12 -6.69 -11.45
N GLY A 143 15.56 -5.45 -11.68
CA GLY A 143 16.42 -4.72 -10.75
C GLY A 143 15.73 -4.49 -9.42
N MET A 144 14.47 -4.03 -9.44
CA MET A 144 13.64 -3.88 -8.25
C MET A 144 13.53 -5.21 -7.51
N TRP A 145 13.16 -6.31 -8.21
CA TRP A 145 13.05 -7.65 -7.62
C TRP A 145 14.28 -8.10 -6.85
N LYS A 146 15.48 -7.81 -7.37
CA LYS A 146 16.74 -8.17 -6.70
C LYS A 146 16.97 -7.38 -5.42
N GLN A 147 16.51 -6.12 -5.39
CA GLN A 147 16.70 -5.25 -4.23
C GLN A 147 15.70 -5.55 -3.11
N PHE A 148 14.51 -6.04 -3.46
CA PHE A 148 13.54 -6.54 -2.50
C PHE A 148 13.97 -7.82 -1.77
N ALA A 149 14.93 -8.57 -2.33
CA ALA A 149 15.48 -9.77 -1.69
C ALA A 149 16.57 -9.47 -0.64
N GLN A 150 16.82 -8.20 -0.33
CA GLN A 150 17.82 -7.77 0.66
C GLN A 150 17.11 -7.16 1.87
N ASP A 151 17.28 -7.76 3.05
CA ASP A 151 16.70 -7.25 4.30
C ASP A 151 17.23 -5.83 4.61
N SER A 152 16.34 -4.84 4.66
CA SER A 152 16.64 -3.42 4.92
C SER A 152 15.47 -2.76 5.68
N PRO A 153 15.72 -1.78 6.57
CA PRO A 153 14.66 -1.02 7.24
C PRO A 153 13.73 -0.25 6.28
N ASP A 154 14.15 -0.07 5.02
CA ASP A 154 13.35 0.59 3.99
C ASP A 154 12.36 -0.36 3.29
N ILE A 155 12.24 -1.59 3.78
CA ILE A 155 11.41 -2.64 3.19
C ILE A 155 10.43 -3.21 4.22
N SER A 156 9.16 -3.33 3.82
CA SER A 156 8.14 -4.08 4.57
C SER A 156 7.61 -5.21 3.68
N ILE A 157 7.43 -6.40 4.25
CA ILE A 157 6.93 -7.59 3.54
C ILE A 157 5.70 -8.13 4.25
N CYS A 158 4.62 -8.27 3.50
CA CYS A 158 3.37 -8.90 3.93
C CYS A 158 3.16 -10.21 3.16
N GLN A 159 2.81 -11.29 3.87
CA GLN A 159 2.53 -12.58 3.24
C GLN A 159 1.05 -12.68 2.88
N MET A 160 0.76 -13.01 1.62
CA MET A 160 -0.60 -13.28 1.16
C MET A 160 -1.03 -14.68 1.64
N PRO A 161 -2.30 -14.85 2.07
CA PRO A 161 -2.83 -16.16 2.39
C PRO A 161 -2.76 -17.10 1.17
N SER A 162 -2.50 -18.37 1.44
CA SER A 162 -2.44 -19.45 0.44
C SER A 162 -3.78 -19.78 -0.19
#